data_AF-A0A966PBT3-F1
#
_entry.id   AF-A0A966PBT3-F1
#
_cell.length_a   1.000
_cell.length_b   1.000
_cell.length_c   1.000
_cell.angle_alpha   90.00
_cell.angle_beta   90.00
_cell.angle_gamma   90.00
#
_symmetry.space_group_name_H-M   'P 1'
#
loop_
_entity.id
_entity.type
_entity.pdbx_description
1 polymer ?
#
loop_
_entity_poly.entity_id
_entity_poly.type
_entity_poly.pdbx_seq_one_letter_code
_entity_poly.pdbx_strand_id
1 'polypeptide(L)'
;DMTGVFTNRPFIAFEREGFNYLGSGVIIGLVIAVALLAVNFRRIPWSKLSSFVPLLVLSVFFYLNSISNQVAVGRREIVDIPLPSFLLEVRQIFRTAERFVWLLSYSLVLLVVASVVYWVRSIRIATAILGVLLAIQIVDSSAGIAESRRALHQQSSVKTLSEESWERVVAGRSEIVFVPTFDFISDSDGPEVESWLENSRFFPLLKLAARKDLATNFSVTGRPVTGLVEAENMRLDRELESGKLHKTSIFVFAIRESWDEMRTRLGDKAHFEILDGYFIMYSKP
;
A
#
# COMPACT_ATOMS: atom_id res chain seq x y z
N ASP A 1 35.65 -2.31 13.42
CA ASP A 1 34.23 -2.67 13.57
C ASP A 1 33.33 -1.74 12.76
N MET A 2 32.80 -2.24 11.64
CA MET A 2 31.86 -1.52 10.75
C MET A 2 30.40 -1.98 10.95
N THR A 3 30.05 -2.38 12.18
CA THR A 3 28.73 -2.96 12.49
C THR A 3 27.66 -1.94 12.87
N GLY A 4 28.02 -0.65 13.03
CA GLY A 4 27.09 0.41 13.45
C GLY A 4 26.53 1.32 12.35
N VAL A 5 26.87 1.10 11.07
CA VAL A 5 26.47 2.01 9.96
C VAL A 5 25.17 1.57 9.28
N PHE A 6 24.76 0.31 9.43
CA PHE A 6 23.63 -0.25 8.68
C PHE A 6 22.53 -0.73 9.62
N THR A 7 21.38 -0.06 9.60
CA THR A 7 20.14 -0.54 10.19
C THR A 7 19.49 -1.55 9.25
N ASN A 8 19.09 -2.71 9.78
CA ASN A 8 18.28 -3.67 9.04
C ASN A 8 16.85 -3.13 8.98
N ARG A 9 16.34 -2.88 7.77
CA ARG A 9 14.95 -2.42 7.58
C ARG A 9 14.03 -3.62 7.31
N PRO A 10 12.89 -3.77 8.02
CA PRO A 10 11.86 -4.71 7.63
C PRO A 10 11.25 -4.28 6.29
N PHE A 11 11.02 -5.22 5.37
CA PHE A 11 10.36 -4.95 4.08
C PHE A 11 8.90 -4.58 4.36
N ILE A 12 8.55 -3.30 4.28
CA ILE A 12 7.23 -2.81 4.69
C ILE A 12 6.24 -3.01 3.54
N ALA A 13 5.01 -3.45 3.84
CA ALA A 13 3.95 -3.68 2.86
C ALA A 13 3.60 -2.44 1.99
N PHE A 14 3.95 -1.23 2.44
CA PHE A 14 3.81 0.05 1.73
C PHE A 14 4.86 0.27 0.63
N GLU A 15 6.00 -0.44 0.63
CA GLU A 15 7.03 -0.37 -0.42
C GLU A 15 6.57 -1.00 -1.75
N ARG A 16 5.40 -1.64 -1.78
CA ARG A 16 4.83 -2.23 -3.00
C ARG A 16 4.36 -1.19 -4.01
N GLU A 17 3.95 0.00 -3.58
CA GLU A 17 3.32 0.98 -4.48
C GLU A 17 4.30 1.74 -5.38
N GLY A 18 5.59 1.77 -5.06
CA GLY A 18 6.58 2.44 -5.90
C GLY A 18 7.81 1.61 -6.21
N PHE A 19 7.63 0.29 -6.20
CA PHE A 19 8.52 -0.62 -6.90
C PHE A 19 8.56 -0.26 -8.40
N ASN A 20 9.70 0.29 -8.83
CA ASN A 20 9.94 0.67 -10.22
C ASN A 20 10.99 -0.24 -10.84
N TYR A 21 10.51 -1.14 -11.69
CA TYR A 21 11.35 -2.15 -12.31
C TYR A 21 11.41 -1.95 -13.82
N LEU A 22 12.58 -1.51 -14.28
CA LEU A 22 12.83 -1.27 -15.70
C LEU A 22 12.97 -2.58 -16.48
N GLY A 23 13.50 -3.63 -15.83
CA GLY A 23 13.71 -4.94 -16.42
C GLY A 23 14.98 -5.08 -17.26
N SER A 24 15.54 -6.29 -17.30
CA SER A 24 16.78 -6.59 -18.01
C SER A 24 16.68 -6.38 -19.52
N GLY A 25 15.51 -6.64 -20.13
CA GLY A 25 15.27 -6.41 -21.55
C GLY A 25 15.47 -4.94 -21.92
N VAL A 26 14.94 -4.02 -21.10
CA VAL A 26 15.13 -2.58 -21.32
C VAL A 26 16.57 -2.15 -21.01
N ILE A 27 17.19 -2.68 -19.94
CA ILE A 27 18.60 -2.36 -19.60
C ILE A 27 19.55 -2.75 -20.74
N ILE A 28 19.43 -3.97 -21.27
CA ILE A 28 20.22 -4.42 -22.43
C ILE A 28 19.91 -3.56 -23.64
N GLY A 29 18.62 -3.25 -23.86
CA GLY A 29 18.18 -2.34 -24.90
C GLY A 29 18.82 -0.95 -24.80
N LEU A 30 19.01 -0.41 -23.60
CA LEU A 30 19.68 0.87 -23.36
C LEU A 30 21.16 0.82 -23.73
N VAL A 31 21.85 -0.29 -23.41
CA VAL A 31 23.25 -0.49 -23.85
C VAL A 31 23.33 -0.48 -25.38
N ILE A 32 22.41 -1.17 -26.06
CA ILE A 32 22.32 -1.17 -27.54
C ILE A 32 22.03 0.24 -28.06
N ALA A 33 21.06 0.95 -27.47
CA ALA A 33 20.70 2.31 -27.88
C ALA A 33 21.89 3.28 -27.74
N VAL A 34 22.62 3.22 -26.62
CA VAL A 34 23.83 4.03 -26.39
C VAL A 34 24.90 3.70 -27.44
N ALA A 35 25.14 2.41 -27.73
CA ALA A 35 26.10 2.01 -28.75
C ALA A 35 25.70 2.52 -30.15
N LEU A 36 24.43 2.42 -30.53
CA LEU A 36 23.91 2.92 -31.81
C LEU A 36 24.06 4.45 -31.91
N LEU A 37 23.76 5.18 -30.84
CA LEU A 37 23.93 6.63 -30.78
C LEU A 37 25.40 7.04 -30.85
N ALA A 38 26.30 6.31 -30.16
CA ALA A 38 27.73 6.58 -30.20
C ALA A 38 28.32 6.38 -31.61
N VAL A 39 27.98 5.26 -32.27
CA VAL A 39 28.43 4.96 -33.65
C VAL A 39 27.90 5.99 -34.65
N ASN A 40 26.69 6.50 -34.43
CA ASN A 40 26.04 7.44 -35.34
C ASN A 40 26.05 8.89 -34.84
N PHE A 41 26.89 9.23 -33.87
CA PHE A 41 26.85 10.51 -33.14
C PHE A 41 26.82 11.74 -34.06
N ARG A 42 27.63 11.72 -35.13
CA ARG A 42 27.71 12.81 -36.12
C ARG A 42 26.48 12.94 -37.02
N ARG A 43 25.64 11.91 -37.09
CA ARG A 43 24.41 11.88 -37.90
C ARG A 43 23.17 12.21 -37.08
N ILE A 44 23.30 12.41 -35.76
CA ILE A 44 22.19 12.75 -34.89
C ILE A 44 21.65 14.14 -35.29
N PRO A 45 20.33 14.29 -35.55
CA PRO A 45 19.72 15.57 -35.86
C PRO A 45 19.51 16.39 -34.58
N TRP A 46 20.60 16.93 -34.01
CA TRP A 46 20.60 17.70 -32.76
C TRP A 46 19.60 18.86 -32.75
N SER A 47 19.36 19.49 -33.89
CA SER A 47 18.38 20.57 -34.05
C SER A 47 16.92 20.13 -33.86
N LYS A 48 16.60 18.86 -34.11
CA LYS A 48 15.27 18.28 -33.83
C LYS A 48 15.18 17.73 -32.42
N LEU A 49 16.30 17.27 -31.87
CA LEU A 49 16.39 16.75 -30.51
C LEU A 49 16.18 17.84 -29.44
N SER A 50 16.51 19.10 -29.78
CA SER A 50 16.26 20.25 -28.90
C SER A 50 14.80 20.41 -28.51
N SER A 51 13.86 19.98 -29.36
CA SER A 51 12.41 19.98 -29.06
C SER A 51 12.03 19.01 -27.93
N PHE A 52 12.87 18.03 -27.61
CA PHE A 52 12.66 17.09 -26.50
C PHE A 52 13.31 17.53 -25.19
N VAL A 53 14.03 18.66 -25.18
CA VAL A 53 14.64 19.20 -23.94
C VAL A 53 13.61 19.40 -22.83
N PRO A 54 12.40 19.95 -23.07
CA PRO A 54 11.39 20.08 -22.01
C PRO A 54 11.00 18.73 -21.40
N LEU A 55 10.86 17.68 -22.22
CA LEU A 55 10.55 16.33 -21.75
C LEU A 55 11.69 15.76 -20.89
N LEU A 56 12.94 15.96 -21.31
CA LEU A 56 14.12 15.53 -20.55
C LEU A 56 14.17 16.25 -19.19
N VAL A 57 14.00 17.58 -19.19
CA VAL A 57 14.00 18.40 -17.96
C VAL A 57 12.90 17.94 -17.02
N LEU A 58 11.68 17.72 -17.53
CA LEU A 58 10.57 17.25 -16.71
C LEU A 58 10.80 15.83 -16.17
N SER A 59 11.34 14.93 -16.99
CA SER A 59 11.68 13.56 -16.58
C SER A 59 12.72 13.54 -15.47
N VAL A 60 13.77 14.37 -15.57
CA VAL A 60 14.80 14.52 -14.54
C VAL A 60 14.21 15.16 -13.28
N PHE A 61 13.41 16.22 -13.42
CA PHE A 61 12.75 16.86 -12.29
C PHE A 61 11.87 15.87 -11.52
N PHE A 62 11.01 15.12 -12.22
CA PHE A 62 10.16 14.11 -11.61
C PHE A 62 10.96 12.94 -11.01
N TYR A 63 12.04 12.51 -11.67
CA TYR A 63 12.94 11.52 -11.08
C TYR A 63 13.55 12.01 -9.76
N LEU A 64 14.08 13.23 -9.71
CA LEU A 64 14.65 13.81 -8.49
C LEU A 64 13.60 13.91 -7.36
N ASN A 65 12.35 14.22 -7.70
CA ASN A 65 11.25 14.22 -6.73
C ASN A 65 10.88 12.82 -6.24
N SER A 66 11.12 11.77 -7.03
CA SER A 66 10.88 10.38 -6.63
C SER A 66 11.95 9.82 -5.70
N ILE A 67 13.12 10.46 -5.59
CA ILE A 67 14.22 9.98 -4.74
C ILE A 67 13.86 10.21 -3.27
N SER A 68 13.80 9.10 -2.52
CA SER A 68 13.67 9.12 -1.07
C SER A 68 14.92 9.67 -0.40
N ASN A 69 14.74 10.33 0.75
CA ASN A 69 15.86 10.74 1.61
C ASN A 69 16.51 9.54 2.33
N GLN A 70 15.86 8.37 2.30
CA GLN A 70 16.39 7.11 2.77
C GLN A 70 16.76 6.23 1.58
N VAL A 71 18.04 5.91 1.44
CA VAL A 71 18.57 5.05 0.38
C VAL A 71 18.98 3.72 0.97
N ALA A 72 18.37 2.63 0.50
CA ALA A 72 18.66 1.27 0.94
C ALA A 72 19.09 0.38 -0.25
N VAL A 73 19.95 -0.60 0.04
CA VAL A 73 20.30 -1.69 -0.89
C VAL A 73 19.99 -3.01 -0.23
N GLY A 74 19.08 -3.77 -0.82
CA GLY A 74 18.54 -4.98 -0.21
C GLY A 74 17.82 -4.63 1.10
N ARG A 75 18.26 -5.21 2.22
CA ARG A 75 17.70 -4.98 3.56
C ARG A 75 18.47 -3.96 4.39
N ARG A 76 19.50 -3.33 3.81
CA ARG A 76 20.40 -2.42 4.51
C ARG A 76 20.18 -0.99 4.05
N GLU A 77 19.86 -0.12 4.97
CA GLU A 77 19.87 1.32 4.74
C GLU A 77 21.31 1.82 4.71
N ILE A 78 21.69 2.53 3.64
CA ILE A 78 23.06 3.01 3.41
C ILE A 78 23.16 4.51 3.72
N VAL A 79 22.12 5.27 3.41
CA VAL A 79 22.10 6.73 3.60
C VAL A 79 20.73 7.15 4.11
N ASP A 80 20.72 7.84 5.25
CA ASP A 80 19.58 8.61 5.73
C ASP A 80 19.95 10.10 5.69
N ILE A 81 19.29 10.86 4.82
CA ILE A 81 19.48 12.30 4.68
C ILE A 81 18.41 12.99 5.54
N PRO A 82 18.77 13.62 6.67
CA PRO A 82 17.80 14.33 7.49
C PRO A 82 17.25 15.53 6.72
N LEU A 83 15.96 15.50 6.42
CA LEU A 83 15.26 16.61 5.77
C LEU A 83 14.65 17.54 6.84
N PRO A 84 14.73 18.88 6.66
CA PRO A 84 13.97 19.84 7.45
C PRO A 84 12.47 19.54 7.46
N SER A 85 11.78 19.82 8.56
CA SER A 85 10.35 19.54 8.76
C SER A 85 9.46 20.10 7.64
N PHE A 86 9.72 21.32 7.18
CA PHE A 86 9.00 21.92 6.05
C PHE A 86 9.10 21.10 4.75
N LEU A 87 10.25 20.51 4.44
CA LEU A 87 10.41 19.67 3.26
C LEU A 87 9.70 18.33 3.41
N LEU A 88 9.62 17.80 4.63
CA LEU A 88 8.82 16.61 4.93
C LEU A 88 7.33 16.91 4.72
N GLU A 89 6.82 18.04 5.21
CA GLU A 89 5.43 18.47 5.01
C GLU A 89 5.09 18.68 3.53
N VAL A 90 5.97 19.34 2.76
CA VAL A 90 5.77 19.50 1.30
C VAL A 90 5.80 18.13 0.59
N ARG A 91 6.68 17.22 0.99
CA ARG A 91 6.71 15.85 0.43
C ARG A 91 5.42 15.08 0.73
N GLN A 92 4.78 15.31 1.88
CA GLN A 92 3.49 14.69 2.21
C GLN A 92 2.35 15.10 1.26
N ILE A 93 2.47 16.24 0.56
CA ILE A 93 1.53 16.60 -0.52
C ILE A 93 1.56 15.56 -1.65
N PHE A 94 2.75 15.00 -1.90
CA PHE A 94 3.00 14.01 -2.94
C PHE A 94 3.03 12.59 -2.36
N ARG A 95 1.87 12.14 -1.84
CA ARG A 95 1.61 10.83 -1.19
C ARG A 95 2.14 9.59 -1.93
N THR A 96 2.60 9.73 -3.17
CA THR A 96 3.25 8.66 -3.93
C THR A 96 4.36 9.21 -4.83
N ALA A 97 5.35 9.86 -4.21
CA ALA A 97 6.52 10.43 -4.90
C ALA A 97 7.21 9.40 -5.83
N GLU A 98 7.19 8.13 -5.45
CA GLU A 98 7.77 7.02 -6.23
C GLU A 98 7.14 6.82 -7.61
N ARG A 99 5.92 7.32 -7.87
CA ARG A 99 5.29 7.25 -9.21
C ARG A 99 5.86 8.26 -10.21
N PHE A 100 6.56 9.29 -9.72
CA PHE A 100 7.12 10.31 -10.60
C PHE A 100 8.23 9.77 -11.52
N VAL A 101 8.90 8.67 -11.16
CA VAL A 101 9.91 8.05 -12.04
C VAL A 101 9.31 7.39 -13.29
N TRP A 102 7.99 7.19 -13.37
CA TRP A 102 7.35 6.55 -14.52
C TRP A 102 7.60 7.32 -15.81
N LEU A 103 7.58 8.66 -15.76
CA LEU A 103 7.85 9.48 -16.95
C LEU A 103 9.25 9.19 -17.50
N LEU A 104 10.27 9.13 -16.63
CA LEU A 104 11.63 8.78 -17.01
C LEU A 104 11.70 7.33 -17.54
N SER A 105 11.07 6.39 -16.82
CA SER A 105 11.08 4.97 -17.17
C SER A 105 10.49 4.71 -18.57
N TYR A 106 9.33 5.29 -18.88
CA TYR A 106 8.73 5.18 -20.21
C TYR A 106 9.56 5.90 -21.28
N SER A 107 10.17 7.05 -20.96
CA SER A 107 11.07 7.74 -21.89
C SER A 107 12.28 6.88 -22.25
N LEU A 108 12.83 6.12 -21.30
CA LEU A 108 13.93 5.18 -21.55
C LEU A 108 13.49 4.01 -22.45
N VAL A 109 12.31 3.43 -22.23
CA VAL A 109 11.77 2.38 -23.11
C VAL A 109 11.59 2.92 -24.54
N LEU A 110 11.00 4.10 -24.69
CA LEU A 110 10.83 4.75 -25.98
C LEU A 110 12.17 5.06 -26.64
N LEU A 111 13.17 5.49 -25.88
CA LEU A 111 14.52 5.72 -26.39
C LEU A 111 15.13 4.44 -26.98
N VAL A 112 14.96 3.29 -26.31
CA VAL A 112 15.42 1.99 -26.83
C VAL A 112 14.74 1.67 -28.16
N VAL A 113 13.40 1.70 -28.19
CA VAL A 113 12.63 1.37 -29.38
C VAL A 113 12.97 2.31 -30.53
N ALA A 114 12.96 3.62 -30.28
CA ALA A 114 13.27 4.64 -31.28
C ALA A 114 14.70 4.51 -31.80
N SER A 115 15.68 4.25 -30.95
CA SER A 115 17.07 4.09 -31.36
C SER A 115 17.26 2.88 -32.27
N VAL A 116 16.65 1.73 -31.92
CA VAL A 116 16.72 0.52 -32.75
C VAL A 116 16.03 0.74 -34.08
N VAL A 117 14.80 1.27 -34.08
CA VAL A 117 14.02 1.50 -35.31
C VAL A 117 14.69 2.51 -36.24
N TYR A 118 15.26 3.58 -35.68
CA TYR A 118 15.84 4.66 -36.48
C TYR A 118 17.22 4.29 -37.06
N TRP A 119 18.08 3.62 -36.28
CA TRP A 119 19.47 3.36 -36.69
C TRP A 119 19.69 1.99 -37.35
N VAL A 120 18.82 1.00 -37.12
CA VAL A 120 18.94 -0.32 -37.75
C VAL A 120 18.23 -0.31 -39.11
N ARG A 121 19.01 -0.35 -40.19
CA ARG A 121 18.50 -0.20 -41.57
C ARG A 121 17.51 -1.28 -42.01
N SER A 122 17.68 -2.51 -41.53
CA SER A 122 16.83 -3.63 -41.92
C SER A 122 15.70 -3.78 -40.90
N ILE A 123 14.45 -3.60 -41.36
CA ILE A 123 13.27 -3.78 -40.52
C ILE A 123 13.23 -5.18 -39.90
N ARG A 124 13.65 -6.22 -40.63
CA ARG A 124 13.69 -7.61 -40.12
C ARG A 124 14.65 -7.74 -38.94
N ILE A 125 15.81 -7.08 -39.02
CA ILE A 125 16.82 -7.10 -37.95
C ILE A 125 16.32 -6.27 -36.76
N ALA A 126 15.74 -5.08 -36.99
CA ALA A 126 15.16 -4.26 -35.93
C ALA A 126 14.06 -5.02 -35.17
N THR A 127 13.13 -5.65 -35.90
CA THR A 127 12.07 -6.50 -35.32
C THR A 127 12.66 -7.68 -34.55
N ALA A 128 13.68 -8.35 -35.08
CA ALA A 128 14.33 -9.45 -34.38
C ALA A 128 14.99 -9.00 -33.06
N ILE A 129 15.71 -7.87 -33.07
CA ILE A 129 16.32 -7.28 -31.86
C ILE A 129 15.24 -6.98 -30.83
N LEU A 130 14.19 -6.24 -31.21
CA LEU A 130 13.11 -5.89 -30.28
C LEU A 130 12.36 -7.13 -29.78
N GLY A 131 12.15 -8.14 -30.64
CA GLY A 131 11.56 -9.41 -30.24
C GLY A 131 12.38 -10.17 -29.21
N VAL A 132 13.71 -10.18 -29.36
CA VAL A 132 14.62 -10.77 -28.37
C VAL A 132 14.60 -9.99 -27.05
N LEU A 133 14.66 -8.66 -27.09
CA LEU A 133 14.58 -7.84 -25.88
C LEU A 133 13.24 -8.04 -25.15
N LEU A 134 12.14 -8.14 -25.89
CA LEU A 134 10.82 -8.45 -25.33
C LEU A 134 10.78 -9.85 -24.71
N ALA A 135 11.34 -10.86 -25.37
CA ALA A 135 11.39 -12.22 -24.84
C ALA A 135 12.19 -12.28 -23.54
N ILE A 136 13.35 -11.61 -23.48
CA ILE A 136 14.14 -11.46 -22.25
C ILE A 136 13.29 -10.80 -21.16
N GLN A 137 12.60 -9.71 -21.48
CA GLN A 137 11.75 -8.99 -20.53
C GLN A 137 10.63 -9.87 -19.96
N ILE A 138 9.98 -10.68 -20.80
CA ILE A 138 8.92 -11.60 -20.36
C ILE A 138 9.47 -12.68 -19.43
N VAL A 139 10.62 -13.27 -19.77
CA VAL A 139 11.27 -14.29 -18.93
C VAL A 139 11.66 -13.70 -17.58
N ASP A 140 12.27 -12.51 -17.59
CA ASP A 140 12.70 -11.80 -16.39
C ASP A 140 11.53 -11.42 -15.47
N SER A 141 10.43 -10.93 -16.03
CA SER A 141 9.21 -10.58 -15.28
C SER A 141 8.35 -11.80 -14.91
N SER A 142 8.64 -13.00 -15.42
CA SER A 142 7.74 -14.16 -15.31
C SER A 142 7.47 -14.59 -13.87
N ALA A 143 8.49 -14.55 -13.00
CA ALA A 143 8.33 -14.91 -11.59
C ALA A 143 7.39 -13.95 -10.85
N GLY A 144 7.54 -12.64 -11.09
CA GLY A 144 6.65 -11.62 -10.53
C GLY A 144 5.22 -11.76 -11.05
N ILE A 145 5.04 -11.98 -12.36
CA ILE A 145 3.73 -12.21 -12.98
C ILE A 145 3.06 -13.46 -12.40
N ALA A 146 3.82 -14.55 -12.22
CA ALA A 146 3.31 -15.78 -11.64
C ALA A 146 2.87 -15.59 -10.20
N GLU A 147 3.64 -14.83 -9.40
CA GLU A 147 3.28 -14.52 -8.02
C GLU A 147 2.05 -13.62 -7.93
N SER A 148 1.98 -12.53 -8.71
CA SER A 148 0.78 -11.69 -8.78
C SER A 148 -0.44 -12.50 -9.22
N ARG A 149 -0.29 -13.40 -10.20
CA ARG A 149 -1.35 -14.30 -10.64
C ARG A 149 -1.79 -15.22 -9.50
N ARG A 150 -0.87 -15.82 -8.76
CA ARG A 150 -1.19 -16.65 -7.58
C ARG A 150 -1.91 -15.84 -6.52
N ALA A 151 -1.43 -14.64 -6.20
CA ALA A 151 -2.06 -13.76 -5.21
C ALA A 151 -3.48 -13.30 -5.62
N LEU A 152 -3.75 -13.15 -6.92
CA LEU A 152 -5.08 -12.81 -7.42
C LEU A 152 -6.03 -14.03 -7.50
N HIS A 153 -5.49 -15.22 -7.82
CA HIS A 153 -6.27 -16.47 -7.89
C HIS A 153 -6.44 -17.16 -6.55
N GLN A 154 -5.50 -16.98 -5.62
CA GLN A 154 -5.77 -17.06 -4.21
C GLN A 154 -6.72 -15.92 -3.92
N GLN A 155 -8.01 -16.16 -4.19
CA GLN A 155 -9.06 -15.48 -3.47
C GLN A 155 -8.69 -15.75 -2.01
N SER A 156 -7.99 -14.80 -1.37
CA SER A 156 -7.97 -14.74 0.07
C SER A 156 -9.43 -14.85 0.40
N SER A 157 -9.82 -15.98 1.00
CA SER A 157 -11.14 -16.12 1.55
C SER A 157 -11.18 -15.08 2.65
N VAL A 158 -11.43 -13.81 2.27
CA VAL A 158 -11.82 -12.74 3.19
C VAL A 158 -12.93 -13.42 3.94
N LYS A 159 -12.63 -13.80 5.18
CA LYS A 159 -13.41 -14.77 5.94
C LYS A 159 -14.85 -14.29 5.84
N THR A 160 -15.65 -14.96 5.01
CA THR A 160 -16.96 -14.43 4.67
C THR A 160 -17.77 -14.64 5.92
N LEU A 161 -18.13 -13.53 6.57
CA LEU A 161 -19.02 -13.56 7.71
C LEU A 161 -20.28 -14.33 7.33
N SER A 162 -20.71 -15.23 8.20
CA SER A 162 -21.94 -16.00 8.01
C SER A 162 -23.11 -15.02 7.97
N GLU A 163 -23.65 -14.76 6.77
CA GLU A 163 -24.75 -13.79 6.61
C GLU A 163 -25.92 -14.17 7.52
N GLU A 164 -26.31 -15.45 7.56
CA GLU A 164 -27.39 -15.95 8.42
C GLU A 164 -27.16 -15.69 9.91
N SER A 165 -25.92 -15.84 10.40
CA SER A 165 -25.62 -15.63 11.81
C SER A 165 -25.58 -14.15 12.19
N TRP A 166 -25.05 -13.30 11.28
CA TRP A 166 -24.95 -11.86 11.51
C TRP A 166 -26.28 -11.14 11.35
N GLU A 167 -27.23 -11.63 10.56
CA GLU A 167 -28.58 -11.05 10.45
C GLU A 167 -29.26 -10.92 11.81
N ARG A 168 -29.13 -11.94 12.67
CA ARG A 168 -29.71 -11.94 14.02
C ARG A 168 -29.10 -10.85 14.90
N VAL A 169 -27.78 -10.66 14.79
CA VAL A 169 -27.02 -9.68 15.57
C VAL A 169 -27.30 -8.27 15.04
N VAL A 170 -27.45 -8.11 13.74
CA VAL A 170 -27.68 -6.80 13.10
C VAL A 170 -29.14 -6.34 13.20
N ALA A 171 -30.10 -7.26 13.33
CA ALA A 171 -31.51 -6.93 13.44
C ALA A 171 -31.80 -5.93 14.57
N GLY A 172 -32.38 -4.77 14.21
CA GLY A 172 -32.73 -3.71 15.15
C GLY A 172 -31.56 -2.85 15.65
N ARG A 173 -30.38 -2.98 15.04
CA ARG A 173 -29.16 -2.23 15.38
C ARG A 173 -28.75 -1.31 14.23
N SER A 174 -28.01 -0.27 14.56
CA SER A 174 -27.66 0.82 13.64
C SER A 174 -26.17 1.01 13.44
N GLU A 175 -25.32 0.35 14.25
CA GLU A 175 -23.87 0.57 14.18
C GLU A 175 -23.03 -0.62 14.65
N ILE A 176 -21.83 -0.71 14.10
CA ILE A 176 -20.73 -1.58 14.54
C ILE A 176 -19.62 -0.70 15.11
N VAL A 177 -19.30 -0.92 16.38
CA VAL A 177 -18.30 -0.16 17.14
C VAL A 177 -17.07 -1.04 17.33
N PHE A 178 -15.95 -0.62 16.76
CA PHE A 178 -14.64 -1.24 16.95
C PHE A 178 -14.09 -0.81 18.31
N VAL A 179 -13.68 -1.78 19.12
CA VAL A 179 -13.12 -1.56 20.45
C VAL A 179 -11.72 -2.19 20.54
N PRO A 180 -10.65 -1.38 20.61
CA PRO A 180 -10.61 0.06 20.31
C PRO A 180 -10.80 0.30 18.80
N THR A 181 -11.13 1.54 18.42
CA THR A 181 -10.93 2.02 17.05
C THR A 181 -9.47 2.41 16.86
N PHE A 182 -9.01 2.51 15.62
CA PHE A 182 -7.59 2.71 15.32
C PHE A 182 -7.37 3.59 14.09
N ASP A 183 -6.19 4.18 14.00
CA ASP A 183 -5.74 4.90 12.80
C ASP A 183 -5.00 3.92 11.88
N PHE A 184 -5.54 3.69 10.68
CA PHE A 184 -4.96 2.75 9.73
C PHE A 184 -3.64 3.24 9.11
N ILE A 185 -3.38 4.55 9.11
CA ILE A 185 -2.18 5.15 8.48
C ILE A 185 -1.06 5.37 9.49
N SER A 186 -1.40 5.63 10.75
CA SER A 186 -0.41 5.81 11.81
C SER A 186 0.32 4.49 12.11
N ASP A 187 1.57 4.59 12.53
CA ASP A 187 2.22 3.47 13.21
C ASP A 187 1.33 3.04 14.38
N SER A 188 1.07 1.74 14.41
CA SER A 188 0.07 1.16 15.31
C SER A 188 0.71 0.83 16.65
N ASP A 189 0.11 1.33 17.72
CA ASP A 189 0.54 1.03 19.08
C ASP A 189 -0.39 0.00 19.73
N GLY A 190 0.18 -1.14 20.12
CA GLY A 190 -0.44 -2.10 21.03
C GLY A 190 -1.07 -3.35 20.39
N PRO A 191 -1.26 -4.41 21.20
CA PRO A 191 -1.68 -5.73 20.71
C PRO A 191 -3.11 -5.75 20.14
N GLU A 192 -3.98 -4.82 20.56
CA GLU A 192 -5.34 -4.72 20.06
C GLU A 192 -5.40 -4.17 18.62
N VAL A 193 -4.59 -3.14 18.31
CA VAL A 193 -4.53 -2.61 16.94
C VAL A 193 -3.86 -3.60 16.00
N GLU A 194 -2.78 -4.26 16.44
CA GLU A 194 -2.15 -5.34 15.69
C GLU A 194 -3.14 -6.46 15.35
N SER A 195 -3.99 -6.84 16.30
CA SER A 195 -5.05 -7.85 16.12
C SER A 195 -6.09 -7.44 15.05
N TRP A 196 -6.39 -6.15 14.89
CA TRP A 196 -7.26 -5.68 13.81
C TRP A 196 -6.59 -5.78 12.44
N LEU A 197 -5.31 -5.41 12.38
CA LEU A 197 -4.53 -5.39 11.15
C LEU A 197 -4.16 -6.80 10.68
N GLU A 198 -3.98 -7.74 11.61
CA GLU A 198 -3.70 -9.14 11.31
C GLU A 198 -4.80 -9.71 10.40
N ASN A 199 -4.40 -10.20 9.23
CA ASN A 199 -5.30 -10.72 8.19
C ASN A 199 -6.45 -9.76 7.80
N SER A 200 -6.30 -8.46 8.07
CA SER A 200 -7.31 -7.43 7.82
C SER A 200 -8.69 -7.77 8.41
N ARG A 201 -8.73 -8.24 9.67
CA ARG A 201 -9.96 -8.64 10.38
C ARG A 201 -11.01 -7.52 10.43
N PHE A 202 -10.65 -6.26 10.33
CA PHE A 202 -11.62 -5.15 10.25
C PHE A 202 -12.43 -5.16 8.94
N PHE A 203 -11.88 -5.66 7.84
CA PHE A 203 -12.45 -5.49 6.50
C PHE A 203 -13.78 -6.25 6.28
N PRO A 204 -13.94 -7.52 6.73
CA PRO A 204 -15.24 -8.20 6.68
C PRO A 204 -16.34 -7.45 7.44
N LEU A 205 -16.03 -6.84 8.58
CA LEU A 205 -16.98 -6.06 9.38
C LEU A 205 -17.40 -4.78 8.66
N LEU A 206 -16.46 -4.05 8.05
CA LEU A 206 -16.79 -2.88 7.22
C LEU A 206 -17.66 -3.26 6.02
N LYS A 207 -17.39 -4.40 5.38
CA LYS A 207 -18.21 -4.92 4.28
C LYS A 207 -19.62 -5.27 4.74
N LEU A 208 -19.76 -5.87 5.93
CA LEU A 208 -21.06 -6.12 6.55
C LEU A 208 -21.80 -4.82 6.83
N ALA A 209 -21.14 -3.86 7.49
CA ALA A 209 -21.70 -2.55 7.80
C ALA A 209 -22.21 -1.84 6.54
N ALA A 210 -21.41 -1.81 5.47
CA ALA A 210 -21.79 -1.22 4.19
C ALA A 210 -22.99 -1.92 3.52
N ARG A 211 -23.10 -3.26 3.63
CA ARG A 211 -24.24 -4.02 3.07
C ARG A 211 -25.52 -3.87 3.88
N LYS A 212 -25.40 -3.56 5.18
CA LYS A 212 -26.51 -3.50 6.13
C LYS A 212 -26.85 -2.08 6.59
N ASP A 213 -26.23 -1.07 5.97
CA ASP A 213 -26.40 0.35 6.29
C ASP A 213 -26.14 0.66 7.79
N LEU A 214 -25.07 0.06 8.33
CA LEU A 214 -24.64 0.29 9.71
C LEU A 214 -23.55 1.36 9.75
N ALA A 215 -23.66 2.30 10.69
CA ALA A 215 -22.57 3.22 10.99
C ALA A 215 -21.38 2.49 11.61
N THR A 216 -20.18 3.05 11.46
CA THR A 216 -18.97 2.57 12.11
C THR A 216 -18.19 3.73 12.71
N ASN A 217 -17.51 3.48 13.83
CA ASN A 217 -16.54 4.41 14.43
C ASN A 217 -15.12 4.25 13.84
N PHE A 218 -14.98 3.45 12.79
CA PHE A 218 -13.73 3.18 12.08
C PHE A 218 -13.92 3.38 10.58
N SER A 219 -12.92 3.99 9.93
CA SER A 219 -12.84 4.10 8.47
C SER A 219 -11.38 4.18 8.04
N VAL A 220 -11.08 3.64 6.85
CA VAL A 220 -9.76 3.80 6.22
C VAL A 220 -9.69 5.19 5.61
N THR A 221 -8.91 6.08 6.24
CA THR A 221 -8.75 7.46 5.80
C THR A 221 -7.58 7.61 4.82
N GLY A 222 -7.50 8.77 4.16
CA GLY A 222 -6.37 9.13 3.29
C GLY A 222 -5.23 9.85 4.01
N ARG A 223 -5.46 10.28 5.27
CA ARG A 223 -4.54 11.02 6.14
C ARG A 223 -4.67 10.53 7.59
N PRO A 224 -3.60 10.63 8.41
CA PRO A 224 -3.69 10.34 9.84
C PRO A 224 -4.81 11.15 10.51
N VAL A 225 -5.54 10.48 11.39
CA VAL A 225 -6.64 11.00 12.20
C VAL A 225 -6.46 10.62 13.67
N THR A 226 -5.21 10.41 14.11
CA THR A 226 -4.82 9.96 15.45
C THR A 226 -5.57 10.67 16.57
N GLY A 227 -5.66 12.01 16.53
CA GLY A 227 -6.38 12.76 17.56
C GLY A 227 -7.89 12.50 17.62
N LEU A 228 -8.54 12.17 16.50
CA LEU A 228 -9.96 11.75 16.47
C LEU A 228 -10.12 10.34 17.02
N VAL A 229 -9.19 9.44 16.69
CA VAL A 229 -9.17 8.06 17.18
C VAL A 229 -8.95 8.02 18.69
N GLU A 230 -8.01 8.78 19.23
CA GLU A 230 -7.77 8.91 20.67
C GLU A 230 -9.00 9.47 21.39
N ALA A 231 -9.61 10.53 20.85
CA ALA A 231 -10.82 11.11 21.42
C ALA A 231 -11.99 10.13 21.44
N GLU A 232 -12.14 9.32 20.38
CA GLU A 232 -13.17 8.30 20.28
C GLU A 232 -12.91 7.14 21.25
N ASN A 233 -11.67 6.64 21.35
CA ASN A 233 -11.33 5.59 22.31
C ASN A 233 -11.56 6.04 23.76
N MET A 234 -11.17 7.26 24.13
CA MET A 234 -11.49 7.84 25.44
C MET A 234 -13.01 7.99 25.69
N ARG A 235 -13.81 8.17 24.64
CA ARG A 235 -15.28 8.18 24.75
C ARG A 235 -15.80 6.75 24.98
N LEU A 236 -15.31 5.77 24.23
CA LEU A 236 -15.68 4.36 24.35
C LEU A 236 -15.34 3.80 25.73
N ASP A 237 -14.14 4.09 26.25
CA ASP A 237 -13.72 3.65 27.58
C ASP A 237 -14.71 4.13 28.66
N ARG A 238 -15.09 5.41 28.62
CA ARG A 238 -16.10 5.98 29.53
C ARG A 238 -17.48 5.33 29.36
N GLU A 239 -17.89 5.03 28.13
CA GLU A 239 -19.16 4.35 27.86
C GLU A 239 -19.16 2.93 28.44
N LEU A 240 -18.12 2.16 28.17
CA LEU A 240 -17.93 0.78 28.64
C LEU A 240 -17.81 0.72 30.17
N GLU A 241 -17.04 1.62 30.78
CA GLU A 241 -16.91 1.73 32.24
C GLU A 241 -18.23 2.07 32.92
N SER A 242 -19.01 2.98 32.33
CA SER A 242 -20.32 3.36 32.88
C SER A 242 -21.38 2.26 32.76
N GLY A 243 -21.20 1.34 31.81
CA GLY A 243 -22.16 0.31 31.45
C GLY A 243 -23.47 0.86 30.86
N LYS A 244 -23.54 2.15 30.51
CA LYS A 244 -24.68 2.78 29.81
C LYS A 244 -24.50 2.61 28.31
N LEU A 245 -24.58 1.37 27.85
CA LEU A 245 -24.38 1.02 26.45
C LEU A 245 -25.51 1.56 25.59
N HIS A 246 -25.16 2.13 24.44
CA HIS A 246 -26.15 2.52 23.46
C HIS A 246 -26.85 1.27 22.88
N LYS A 247 -28.19 1.25 22.91
CA LYS A 247 -28.99 0.03 22.69
C LYS A 247 -28.87 -0.54 21.28
N THR A 248 -28.48 0.30 20.31
CA THR A 248 -28.41 -0.04 18.90
C THR A 248 -27.00 -0.39 18.43
N SER A 249 -26.03 -0.48 19.34
CA SER A 249 -24.62 -0.69 19.00
C SER A 249 -24.19 -2.15 19.15
N ILE A 250 -23.37 -2.61 18.22
CA ILE A 250 -22.66 -3.87 18.27
C ILE A 250 -21.20 -3.56 18.56
N PHE A 251 -20.74 -3.84 19.77
CA PHE A 251 -19.34 -3.67 20.14
C PHE A 251 -18.57 -4.91 19.70
N VAL A 252 -17.47 -4.71 18.97
CA VAL A 252 -16.58 -5.78 18.53
C VAL A 252 -15.20 -5.53 19.10
N PHE A 253 -14.74 -6.43 19.94
CA PHE A 253 -13.46 -6.33 20.63
C PHE A 253 -12.35 -6.94 19.79
N ALA A 254 -11.19 -6.29 19.79
CA ALA A 254 -10.02 -6.73 19.05
C ALA A 254 -9.50 -8.08 19.58
N ILE A 255 -9.44 -8.21 20.90
CA ILE A 255 -8.85 -9.35 21.61
C ILE A 255 -9.83 -9.96 22.62
N ARG A 256 -9.53 -11.18 23.06
CA ARG A 256 -10.40 -11.92 23.98
C ARG A 256 -10.33 -11.35 25.39
N GLU A 257 -9.16 -10.89 25.80
CA GLU A 257 -8.88 -10.41 27.15
C GLU A 257 -9.79 -9.24 27.54
N SER A 258 -9.88 -8.20 26.68
CA SER A 258 -10.76 -7.05 26.91
C SER A 258 -12.25 -7.43 26.83
N TRP A 259 -12.62 -8.39 26.00
CA TRP A 259 -13.98 -8.93 25.94
C TRP A 259 -14.37 -9.71 27.21
N ASP A 260 -13.50 -10.59 27.72
CA ASP A 260 -13.75 -11.37 28.94
C ASP A 260 -13.81 -10.46 30.18
N GLU A 261 -13.03 -9.38 30.21
CA GLU A 261 -13.14 -8.35 31.23
C GLU A 261 -14.52 -7.69 31.23
N MET A 262 -14.99 -7.23 30.07
CA MET A 262 -16.32 -6.62 29.94
C MET A 262 -17.44 -7.62 30.24
N ARG A 263 -17.29 -8.88 29.86
CA ARG A 263 -18.23 -9.96 30.19
C ARG A 263 -18.36 -10.15 31.70
N THR A 264 -17.26 -10.08 32.43
CA THR A 264 -17.24 -10.19 33.89
C THR A 264 -17.93 -8.99 34.56
N ARG A 265 -17.75 -7.79 34.01
CA ARG A 265 -18.34 -6.54 34.55
C ARG A 265 -19.81 -6.34 34.18
N LEU A 266 -20.23 -6.72 32.97
CA LEU A 266 -21.52 -6.35 32.37
C LEU A 266 -22.38 -7.56 31.95
N GLY A 267 -22.03 -8.79 32.35
CA GLY A 267 -22.69 -10.03 31.91
C GLY A 267 -24.22 -10.05 32.06
N ASP A 268 -24.77 -9.36 33.07
CA ASP A 268 -26.22 -9.28 33.25
C ASP A 268 -26.89 -8.23 32.34
N LYS A 269 -26.16 -7.21 31.92
CA LYS A 269 -26.65 -6.03 31.18
C LYS A 269 -26.55 -6.18 29.65
N ALA A 270 -25.68 -7.05 29.16
CA ALA A 270 -25.43 -7.25 27.74
C ALA A 270 -25.40 -8.73 27.35
N HIS A 271 -25.58 -9.01 26.07
CA HIS A 271 -25.28 -10.30 25.47
C HIS A 271 -23.83 -10.33 25.01
N PHE A 272 -23.19 -11.48 25.20
CA PHE A 272 -21.81 -11.75 24.83
C PHE A 272 -21.78 -13.02 24.00
N GLU A 273 -21.24 -12.95 22.78
CA GLU A 273 -21.14 -14.09 21.87
C GLU A 273 -19.79 -14.03 21.12
N ILE A 274 -19.31 -15.18 20.68
CA ILE A 274 -18.19 -15.27 19.74
C ILE A 274 -18.76 -15.73 18.40
N LEU A 275 -18.64 -14.89 17.38
CA LEU A 275 -19.22 -15.15 16.06
C LEU A 275 -18.17 -15.01 14.96
N ASP A 276 -17.96 -16.07 14.16
CA ASP A 276 -16.93 -16.14 13.11
C ASP A 276 -15.48 -15.83 13.56
N GLY A 277 -15.22 -15.88 14.87
CA GLY A 277 -13.95 -15.49 15.49
C GLY A 277 -13.87 -14.01 15.89
N TYR A 278 -15.00 -13.31 15.93
CA TYR A 278 -15.14 -11.97 16.50
C TYR A 278 -15.75 -12.04 17.89
N PHE A 279 -15.24 -11.22 18.80
CA PHE A 279 -15.69 -11.12 20.17
C PHE A 279 -16.72 -10.00 20.27
N ILE A 280 -18.01 -10.35 20.28
CA ILE A 280 -19.10 -9.37 20.17
C ILE A 280 -19.83 -9.17 21.49
N MET A 281 -20.26 -7.94 21.73
CA MET A 281 -21.12 -7.53 22.83
C MET A 281 -22.20 -6.60 22.31
N TYR A 282 -23.44 -6.78 22.76
CA TYR A 282 -24.54 -5.87 22.44
C TYR A 282 -25.59 -5.86 23.54
N SER A 283 -26.33 -4.75 23.67
CA SER A 283 -27.37 -4.62 24.69
C SER A 283 -28.44 -5.70 24.54
N LYS A 284 -28.95 -6.19 25.68
CA LYS A 284 -30.21 -6.96 25.71
C LYS A 284 -31.36 -6.03 25.24
N PRO A 285 -32.33 -6.54 24.47
CA PRO A 285 -33.52 -5.78 24.11
C PRO A 285 -34.31 -5.33 25.35
#